data_AF-A0A1S8XSI3-F1
#
_entry.id   AF-A0A1S8XSI3-F1
#
_cell.length_a   1.000
_cell.length_b   1.000
_cell.length_c   1.000
_cell.angle_alpha   90.00
_cell.angle_beta   90.00
_cell.angle_gamma   90.00
#
_symmetry.space_group_name_H-M   'P 1'
#
loop_
_entity.id
_entity.type
_entity.pdbx_description
1 polymer ?
#
loop_
_entity_poly.entity_id
_entity_poly.type
_entity_poly.pdbx_seq_one_letter_code
_entity_poly.pdbx_strand_id
1 'polypeptide(L)'
;VQVMIEGPGHVPMHKIKENVDLQQEWCHEAPFYTLGPLTTDIAPAYDHITSAIGAAMIGMFGTAMLCYVTPKEHLGLPDRDDVKAGVIAYKIAAHAADLAKGHPGAQAWDDALSKARFEFRWSDQFNLSLDPETARSYHDATLPAEPAKTAHFCSMCGPKFCSMKITQELKEYAARGMQDKSAEFVSSGGRVYLPLA
;
A
#
# COMPACT_ATOMS: atom_id res chain seq x y z
N VAL A 1 -9.29 8.87 35.91
CA VAL A 1 -7.97 8.84 35.24
C VAL A 1 -8.17 8.08 33.94
N GLN A 2 -7.64 8.56 32.80
CA GLN A 2 -7.73 7.84 31.53
C GLN A 2 -6.78 6.62 31.55
N VAL A 3 -7.15 5.51 30.90
CA VAL A 3 -6.42 4.24 30.95
C VAL A 3 -6.30 3.64 29.54
N MET A 4 -5.16 3.02 29.27
CA MET A 4 -4.90 2.12 28.14
C MET A 4 -4.15 0.89 28.65
N ILE A 5 -4.18 -0.21 27.89
CA ILE A 5 -3.58 -1.49 28.30
C ILE A 5 -2.41 -1.82 27.39
N GLU A 6 -1.28 -2.21 27.96
CA GLU A 6 -0.14 -2.71 27.18
C GLU A 6 -0.27 -4.20 26.90
N GLY A 7 0.15 -4.61 25.70
CA GLY A 7 0.04 -5.98 25.19
C GLY A 7 1.39 -6.63 24.87
N PRO A 8 1.36 -7.83 24.26
CA PRO A 8 2.52 -8.69 24.11
C PRO A 8 3.56 -8.17 23.10
N GLY A 9 4.75 -8.80 23.17
CA GLY A 9 5.85 -8.60 22.24
C GLY A 9 6.00 -9.68 21.16
N HIS A 10 6.03 -10.97 21.53
CA HIS A 10 6.30 -12.09 20.60
C HIS A 10 5.13 -13.06 20.58
N VAL A 11 4.42 -13.16 19.45
CA VAL A 11 3.20 -13.96 19.30
C VAL A 11 3.10 -14.51 17.88
N PRO A 12 3.06 -15.85 17.68
CA PRO A 12 2.85 -16.42 16.36
C PRO A 12 1.44 -16.10 15.85
N MET A 13 1.30 -15.89 14.53
CA MET A 13 0.09 -15.33 13.90
C MET A 13 -1.23 -15.98 14.34
N HIS A 14 -1.26 -17.31 14.49
CA HIS A 14 -2.47 -18.05 14.88
C HIS A 14 -3.00 -17.73 16.29
N LYS A 15 -2.21 -17.07 17.14
CA LYS A 15 -2.58 -16.65 18.50
C LYS A 15 -2.88 -15.16 18.64
N ILE A 16 -2.69 -14.37 17.58
CA ILE A 16 -2.87 -12.92 17.65
C ILE A 16 -4.32 -12.57 17.97
N LYS A 17 -5.29 -13.26 17.35
CA LYS A 17 -6.72 -12.97 17.55
C LYS A 17 -7.16 -13.21 19.00
N GLU A 18 -6.70 -14.31 19.59
CA GLU A 18 -6.98 -14.67 21.00
C GLU A 18 -6.52 -13.56 21.96
N ASN A 19 -5.35 -12.96 21.73
CA ASN A 19 -4.85 -11.87 22.58
C ASN A 19 -5.78 -10.65 22.56
N VAL A 20 -6.37 -10.32 21.41
CA VAL A 20 -7.30 -9.19 21.28
C VAL A 20 -8.64 -9.51 21.92
N ASP A 21 -9.17 -10.72 21.73
CA ASP A 21 -10.43 -11.15 22.35
C ASP A 21 -10.35 -11.10 23.88
N LEU A 22 -9.28 -11.66 24.45
CA LEU A 22 -9.06 -11.63 25.90
C LEU A 22 -8.87 -10.22 26.42
N GLN A 23 -8.18 -9.35 25.68
CA GLN A 23 -8.02 -7.95 26.09
C GLN A 23 -9.35 -7.21 26.09
N GLN A 24 -10.19 -7.38 25.06
CA GLN A 24 -11.51 -6.74 25.00
C GLN A 24 -12.40 -7.20 26.16
N GLU A 25 -12.42 -8.51 26.44
CA GLU A 25 -13.22 -9.09 27.52
C GLU A 25 -12.73 -8.63 28.91
N TRP A 26 -11.44 -8.81 29.20
CA TRP A 26 -10.88 -8.62 30.55
C TRP A 26 -10.58 -7.17 30.87
N CYS A 27 -10.37 -6.33 29.84
CA CYS A 27 -10.04 -4.92 30.02
C CYS A 27 -11.17 -3.98 29.58
N HIS A 28 -12.37 -4.52 29.36
CA HIS A 28 -13.59 -3.74 29.09
C HIS A 28 -13.42 -2.77 27.93
N GLU A 29 -12.86 -3.26 26.82
CA GLU A 29 -12.62 -2.49 25.59
C GLU A 29 -11.75 -1.23 25.78
N ALA A 30 -10.94 -1.17 26.85
CA ALA A 30 -9.94 -0.12 27.00
C ALA A 30 -8.98 -0.11 25.79
N PRO A 31 -8.45 1.05 25.36
CA PRO A 31 -7.51 1.11 24.24
C PRO A 31 -6.31 0.18 24.43
N PHE A 32 -6.05 -0.68 23.44
CA PHE A 32 -4.92 -1.61 23.48
C PHE A 32 -3.68 -1.00 22.83
N TYR A 33 -2.52 -1.17 23.45
CA TYR A 33 -1.21 -0.67 23.03
C TYR A 33 -0.21 -1.82 22.96
N THR A 34 0.25 -2.23 21.78
CA THR A 34 1.04 -3.47 21.62
C THR A 34 2.43 -3.21 21.08
N LEU A 35 3.41 -4.03 21.46
CA LEU A 35 4.78 -4.00 20.91
C LEU A 35 4.88 -5.03 19.77
N GLY A 36 4.63 -4.61 18.53
CA GLY A 36 4.42 -5.55 17.42
C GLY A 36 3.01 -6.14 17.42
N PRO A 37 2.83 -7.47 17.55
CA PRO A 37 3.84 -8.46 17.99
C PRO A 37 4.74 -9.03 16.89
N LEU A 38 5.97 -9.42 17.26
CA LEU A 38 6.88 -10.22 16.44
C LEU A 38 6.24 -11.59 16.16
N THR A 39 6.08 -11.95 14.89
CA THR A 39 5.46 -13.21 14.50
C THR A 39 6.43 -14.40 14.46
N THR A 40 7.73 -14.13 14.55
CA THR A 40 8.80 -15.12 14.53
C THR A 40 10.08 -14.54 15.13
N ASP A 41 10.89 -15.39 15.77
CA ASP A 41 12.08 -14.99 16.53
C ASP A 41 13.39 -15.20 15.76
N ILE A 42 13.32 -15.78 14.56
CA ILE A 42 14.50 -16.29 13.83
C ILE A 42 15.16 -15.26 12.91
N ALA A 43 14.72 -13.99 12.95
CA ALA A 43 15.17 -12.96 12.01
C ALA A 43 15.61 -11.65 12.70
N PRO A 44 16.53 -11.70 13.68
CA PRO A 44 17.13 -10.49 14.23
C PRO A 44 17.78 -9.67 13.08
N ALA A 45 17.85 -8.35 13.25
CA ALA A 45 18.11 -7.35 12.18
C ALA A 45 16.89 -7.01 11.30
N TYR A 46 15.83 -7.82 11.35
CA TYR A 46 14.62 -7.65 10.55
C TYR A 46 13.35 -7.62 11.40
N ASP A 47 13.47 -7.31 12.69
CA ASP A 47 12.34 -7.39 13.63
C ASP A 47 11.29 -6.31 13.41
N HIS A 48 11.66 -5.17 12.83
CA HIS A 48 10.70 -4.21 12.27
C HIS A 48 9.75 -4.84 11.22
N ILE A 49 10.20 -5.87 10.49
CA ILE A 49 9.37 -6.60 9.50
C ILE A 49 8.59 -7.72 10.20
N THR A 50 9.24 -8.56 11.01
CA THR A 50 8.58 -9.66 11.73
C THR A 50 7.44 -9.14 12.61
N SER A 51 7.64 -7.98 13.23
CA SER A 51 6.63 -7.32 14.05
C SER A 51 5.60 -6.55 13.25
N ALA A 52 5.94 -5.96 12.09
CA ALA A 52 4.96 -5.26 11.25
C ALA A 52 3.83 -6.19 10.77
N ILE A 53 4.14 -7.46 10.52
CA ILE A 53 3.12 -8.49 10.19
C ILE A 53 2.12 -8.61 11.33
N GLY A 54 2.59 -8.84 12.55
CA GLY A 54 1.72 -8.98 13.71
C GLY A 54 1.02 -7.68 14.08
N ALA A 55 1.70 -6.54 13.94
CA ALA A 55 1.16 -5.22 14.20
C ALA A 55 -0.02 -4.88 13.25
N ALA A 56 0.09 -5.20 11.97
CA ALA A 56 -1.02 -5.04 11.02
C ALA A 56 -2.20 -5.95 11.37
N MET A 57 -1.92 -7.21 11.73
CA MET A 57 -2.97 -8.17 12.12
C MET A 57 -3.69 -7.75 13.41
N ILE A 58 -2.93 -7.41 14.45
CA ILE A 58 -3.50 -7.05 15.76
C ILE A 58 -4.20 -5.70 15.70
N GLY A 59 -3.67 -4.76 14.91
CA GLY A 59 -4.33 -3.49 14.58
C GLY A 59 -5.66 -3.70 13.85
N MET A 60 -5.70 -4.60 12.86
CA MET A 60 -6.94 -4.97 12.14
C MET A 60 -7.99 -5.54 13.09
N PHE A 61 -7.57 -6.27 14.13
CA PHE A 61 -8.49 -6.85 15.12
C PHE A 61 -8.96 -5.86 16.20
N GLY A 62 -8.38 -4.66 16.31
CA GLY A 62 -8.88 -3.60 17.18
C GLY A 62 -7.86 -2.93 18.09
N THR A 63 -6.56 -3.25 17.98
CA THR A 63 -5.53 -2.51 18.73
C THR A 63 -5.52 -1.03 18.35
N ALA A 64 -5.46 -0.16 19.37
CA ALA A 64 -5.59 1.28 19.19
C ALA A 64 -4.26 1.99 18.90
N MET A 65 -3.15 1.47 19.44
CA MET A 65 -1.81 2.03 19.25
C MET A 65 -0.77 0.92 19.11
N LEU A 66 0.22 1.14 18.24
CA LEU A 66 1.27 0.17 17.95
C LEU A 66 2.62 0.77 18.32
N CYS A 67 3.31 0.18 19.30
CA CYS A 67 4.69 0.50 19.61
C CYS A 67 5.57 -0.11 18.52
N TYR A 68 6.33 0.74 17.85
CA TYR A 68 7.24 0.32 16.80
C TYR A 68 8.38 -0.55 17.33
N VAL A 69 8.92 -1.37 16.44
CA VAL A 69 10.13 -2.17 16.66
C VAL A 69 11.13 -1.78 15.59
N THR A 70 12.38 -1.56 15.99
CA THR A 70 13.44 -1.13 15.06
C THR A 70 14.11 -2.34 14.39
N PRO A 71 14.84 -2.15 13.28
CA PRO A 71 15.64 -3.24 12.69
C PRO A 71 16.62 -3.86 13.68
N LYS A 72 17.28 -3.04 14.51
CA LYS A 72 18.29 -3.47 15.49
C LYS A 72 17.72 -3.95 16.83
N GLU A 73 16.40 -4.15 16.94
CA GLU A 73 15.84 -4.81 18.11
C GLU A 73 16.55 -6.16 18.33
N HIS A 74 16.77 -6.51 19.60
CA HIS A 74 17.59 -7.66 20.01
C HIS A 74 19.08 -7.61 19.64
N LEU A 75 19.58 -6.52 19.04
CA LEU A 75 20.98 -6.39 18.60
C LEU A 75 21.70 -5.17 19.20
N GLY A 76 21.01 -4.05 19.40
CA GLY A 76 21.63 -2.85 19.97
C GLY A 76 20.77 -1.61 19.85
N LEU A 77 21.36 -0.46 20.20
CA LEU A 77 20.67 0.83 20.07
C LEU A 77 20.47 1.19 18.60
N PRO A 78 19.27 1.65 18.20
CA PRO A 78 18.99 2.08 16.84
C PRO A 78 19.73 3.39 16.53
N ASP A 79 20.19 3.53 15.28
CA ASP A 79 20.64 4.81 14.75
C ASP A 79 19.48 5.58 14.10
N ARG A 80 19.80 6.72 13.47
CA ARG A 80 18.81 7.59 12.82
C ARG A 80 18.02 6.86 11.73
N ASP A 81 18.68 6.03 10.93
CA ASP A 81 18.05 5.38 9.79
C ASP A 81 17.23 4.17 10.25
N ASP A 82 17.67 3.47 11.30
CA ASP A 82 16.88 2.44 11.99
C ASP A 82 15.56 3.00 12.54
N VAL A 83 15.60 4.21 13.14
CA VAL A 83 14.40 4.89 13.64
C VAL A 83 13.45 5.21 12.48
N LYS A 84 13.96 5.76 11.37
CA LYS A 84 13.14 6.03 10.16
C LYS A 84 12.51 4.72 9.65
N ALA A 85 13.29 3.65 9.54
CA ALA A 85 12.81 2.35 9.06
C ALA A 85 11.68 1.79 9.93
N GLY A 86 11.84 1.83 11.26
CA GLY A 86 10.81 1.39 12.20
C GLY A 86 9.52 2.22 12.08
N VAL A 87 9.63 3.55 12.02
CA VAL A 87 8.47 4.45 11.90
C VAL A 87 7.72 4.20 10.60
N ILE A 88 8.42 4.10 9.47
CA ILE A 88 7.78 3.85 8.17
C ILE A 88 7.12 2.46 8.16
N ALA A 89 7.78 1.42 8.68
CA ALA A 89 7.20 0.08 8.77
C ALA A 89 5.87 0.07 9.56
N TYR A 90 5.83 0.77 10.70
CA TYR A 90 4.63 0.82 11.53
C TYR A 90 3.55 1.76 10.99
N LYS A 91 3.91 2.81 10.25
CA LYS A 91 2.94 3.61 9.49
C LYS A 91 2.27 2.78 8.40
N ILE A 92 3.01 1.90 7.72
CA ILE A 92 2.46 0.93 6.77
C ILE A 92 1.52 -0.04 7.49
N ALA A 93 1.98 -0.64 8.60
CA ALA A 93 1.17 -1.61 9.35
C ALA A 93 -0.15 -1.01 9.88
N ALA A 94 -0.09 0.21 10.43
CA ALA A 94 -1.27 0.93 10.90
C ALA A 94 -2.23 1.25 9.75
N HIS A 95 -1.73 1.75 8.62
CA HIS A 95 -2.57 2.04 7.45
C HIS A 95 -3.18 0.77 6.86
N ALA A 96 -2.43 -0.33 6.80
CA ALA A 96 -2.94 -1.64 6.37
C ALA A 96 -4.07 -2.15 7.28
N ALA A 97 -3.92 -1.96 8.59
CA ALA A 97 -4.99 -2.25 9.55
C ALA A 97 -6.23 -1.37 9.30
N ASP A 98 -6.06 -0.08 9.06
CA ASP A 98 -7.16 0.84 8.77
C ASP A 98 -7.89 0.52 7.46
N LEU A 99 -7.16 0.12 6.42
CA LEU A 99 -7.76 -0.41 5.19
C LEU A 99 -8.59 -1.67 5.46
N ALA A 100 -8.04 -2.63 6.20
CA ALA A 100 -8.73 -3.87 6.52
C ALA A 100 -9.98 -3.65 7.41
N LYS A 101 -9.94 -2.63 8.28
CA LYS A 101 -11.09 -2.17 9.07
C LYS A 101 -12.13 -1.39 8.26
N GLY A 102 -11.81 -1.01 7.02
CA GLY A 102 -12.66 -0.13 6.21
C GLY A 102 -12.78 1.28 6.79
N HIS A 103 -11.73 1.79 7.44
CA HIS A 103 -11.75 3.12 8.04
C HIS A 103 -12.05 4.19 6.97
N PRO A 104 -13.03 5.09 7.19
CA PRO A 104 -13.35 6.15 6.25
C PRO A 104 -12.11 6.96 5.85
N GLY A 105 -11.86 7.07 4.56
CA GLY A 105 -10.74 7.84 4.00
C GLY A 105 -9.42 7.06 3.83
N ALA A 106 -9.25 5.87 4.42
CA ALA A 106 -8.02 5.08 4.25
C ALA A 106 -7.82 4.71 2.77
N GLN A 107 -8.84 4.13 2.14
CA GLN A 107 -8.82 3.73 0.72
C GLN A 107 -8.54 4.90 -0.25
N ALA A 108 -8.95 6.13 0.11
CA ALA A 108 -8.77 7.28 -0.77
C ALA A 108 -7.29 7.60 -1.02
N TRP A 109 -6.42 7.32 -0.06
CA TRP A 109 -4.98 7.47 -0.23
C TRP A 109 -4.42 6.45 -1.23
N ASP A 110 -4.77 5.17 -1.07
CA ASP A 110 -4.40 4.07 -1.97
C ASP A 110 -4.87 4.32 -3.39
N ASP A 111 -6.12 4.76 -3.56
CA ASP A 111 -6.72 5.04 -4.85
C ASP A 111 -6.03 6.23 -5.54
N ALA A 112 -5.70 7.29 -4.79
CA ALA A 112 -5.00 8.46 -5.32
C ALA A 112 -3.59 8.08 -5.83
N LEU A 113 -2.84 7.30 -5.04
CA LEU A 113 -1.50 6.85 -5.43
C LEU A 113 -1.58 5.86 -6.60
N SER A 114 -2.53 4.93 -6.58
CA SER A 114 -2.74 3.95 -7.65
C SER A 114 -3.14 4.62 -8.97
N LYS A 115 -3.98 5.64 -8.90
CA LYS A 115 -4.33 6.46 -10.06
C LYS A 115 -3.12 7.22 -10.60
N ALA A 116 -2.32 7.84 -9.73
CA ALA A 116 -1.08 8.52 -10.14
C ALA A 116 -0.12 7.55 -10.83
N ARG A 117 0.00 6.32 -10.32
CA ARG A 117 0.80 5.25 -10.92
C ARG A 117 0.29 4.85 -12.31
N PHE A 118 -1.02 4.61 -12.44
CA PHE A 118 -1.61 4.21 -13.71
C PHE A 118 -1.53 5.30 -14.79
N GLU A 119 -1.59 6.57 -14.38
CA GLU A 119 -1.50 7.74 -15.26
C GLU A 119 -0.05 8.22 -15.50
N PHE A 120 0.95 7.49 -14.98
CA PHE A 120 2.38 7.86 -15.07
C PHE A 120 2.71 9.26 -14.53
N ARG A 121 1.93 9.74 -13.54
CA ARG A 121 2.20 10.98 -12.80
C ARG A 121 3.24 10.72 -11.71
N TRP A 122 4.48 10.45 -12.12
CA TRP A 122 5.57 10.01 -11.23
C TRP A 122 5.76 10.91 -10.01
N SER A 123 5.82 12.22 -10.21
CA SER A 123 5.99 13.18 -9.11
C SER A 123 4.86 13.10 -8.08
N ASP A 124 3.62 12.94 -8.53
CA ASP A 124 2.47 12.78 -7.64
C ASP A 124 2.53 11.45 -6.90
N GLN A 125 2.90 10.36 -7.58
CA GLN A 125 3.08 9.05 -6.96
C GLN A 125 4.14 9.10 -5.85
N PHE A 126 5.26 9.80 -6.04
CA PHE A 126 6.29 9.94 -5.01
C PHE A 126 5.78 10.74 -3.83
N ASN A 127 5.17 11.90 -4.09
CA ASN A 127 4.68 12.81 -3.06
C ASN A 127 3.53 12.22 -2.25
N LEU A 128 2.75 11.31 -2.83
CA LEU A 128 1.72 10.55 -2.15
C LEU A 128 2.26 9.34 -1.38
N SER A 129 3.53 8.96 -1.52
CA SER A 129 4.05 7.79 -0.80
C SER A 129 4.37 8.12 0.67
N LEU A 130 4.49 7.09 1.51
CA LEU A 130 4.83 7.27 2.93
C LEU A 130 6.26 7.81 3.15
N ASP A 131 7.15 7.61 2.19
CA ASP A 131 8.53 8.11 2.21
C ASP A 131 8.92 8.65 0.81
N PRO A 132 8.49 9.89 0.47
CA PRO A 132 8.69 10.46 -0.86
C PRO A 132 10.14 10.56 -1.31
N GLU A 133 11.07 10.79 -0.37
CA GLU A 133 12.50 10.88 -0.65
C GLU A 133 13.04 9.54 -1.16
N THR A 134 12.71 8.45 -0.47
CA THR A 134 13.12 7.10 -0.86
C THR A 134 12.44 6.65 -2.14
N ALA A 135 11.15 6.92 -2.31
CA ALA A 135 10.42 6.57 -3.53
C ALA A 135 11.05 7.23 -4.78
N ARG A 136 11.44 8.51 -4.67
CA ARG A 136 12.11 9.25 -5.74
C ARG A 136 13.52 8.73 -5.99
N SER A 137 14.31 8.50 -4.93
CA SER A 137 15.69 8.04 -5.07
C SER A 137 15.79 6.66 -5.74
N TYR A 138 14.86 5.75 -5.45
CA TYR A 138 14.85 4.42 -6.05
C TYR A 138 14.50 4.44 -7.54
N HIS A 139 13.58 5.31 -7.96
CA HIS A 139 13.32 5.53 -9.38
C HIS A 139 14.57 6.13 -10.06
N ASP A 140 15.14 7.17 -9.46
CA ASP A 140 16.22 7.97 -10.06
C ASP A 140 17.56 7.24 -10.09
N ALA A 141 17.73 6.20 -9.29
CA ALA A 141 18.88 5.30 -9.35
C ALA A 141 19.08 4.67 -10.74
N THR A 142 18.02 4.57 -11.55
CA THR A 142 18.08 4.03 -12.92
C THR A 142 17.59 5.00 -13.99
N LEU A 143 16.66 5.90 -13.65
CA LEU A 143 16.08 6.88 -14.58
C LEU A 143 16.14 8.30 -13.99
N PRO A 144 17.35 8.88 -13.81
CA PRO A 144 17.52 10.15 -13.10
C PRO A 144 17.03 11.37 -13.90
N ALA A 145 16.99 11.27 -15.23
CA ALA A 145 16.66 12.40 -16.09
C ALA A 145 15.22 12.88 -15.86
N GLU A 146 15.01 14.20 -15.77
CA GLU A 146 13.68 14.79 -15.57
C GLU A 146 12.60 14.31 -16.57
N PRO A 147 12.89 14.11 -17.87
CA PRO A 147 11.91 13.54 -18.80
C PRO A 147 11.41 12.14 -18.42
N ALA A 148 12.13 11.39 -17.58
CA ALA A 148 11.65 10.10 -17.08
C ALA A 148 10.45 10.25 -16.13
N LYS A 149 10.25 11.42 -15.51
CA LYS A 149 9.11 11.71 -14.62
C LYS A 149 7.79 11.90 -15.38
N THR A 150 7.85 11.90 -16.70
CA THR A 150 6.68 11.88 -17.59
C THR A 150 6.69 10.66 -18.51
N ALA A 151 7.59 9.69 -18.29
CA ALA A 151 7.69 8.51 -19.12
C ALA A 151 6.60 7.50 -18.79
N HIS A 152 6.00 6.88 -19.82
CA HIS A 152 4.99 5.84 -19.66
C HIS A 152 5.60 4.45 -19.42
N PHE A 153 6.67 4.38 -18.62
CA PHE A 153 7.35 3.16 -18.21
C PHE A 153 8.34 3.44 -17.08
N CYS A 154 8.80 2.39 -16.39
CA CYS A 154 9.99 2.42 -15.54
C CYS A 154 11.07 1.46 -16.06
N SER A 155 12.22 1.43 -15.40
CA SER A 155 13.34 0.53 -15.73
C SER A 155 13.00 -0.96 -15.61
N MET A 156 11.97 -1.33 -14.84
CA MET A 156 11.58 -2.74 -14.65
C MET A 156 11.10 -3.42 -15.94
N CYS A 157 10.27 -2.75 -16.74
CA CYS A 157 9.69 -3.34 -17.96
C CYS A 157 10.14 -2.61 -19.23
N GLY A 158 10.69 -1.40 -19.09
CA GLY A 158 11.05 -0.55 -20.21
C GLY A 158 9.84 -0.11 -21.06
N PRO A 159 10.10 0.60 -22.17
CA PRO A 159 9.07 1.28 -22.96
C PRO A 159 8.13 0.34 -23.74
N LYS A 160 8.52 -0.92 -23.94
CA LYS A 160 7.81 -1.88 -24.80
C LYS A 160 6.92 -2.87 -24.04
N PHE A 161 7.24 -3.15 -22.77
CA PHE A 161 6.58 -4.22 -22.00
C PHE A 161 5.88 -3.71 -20.73
N CYS A 162 5.74 -2.40 -20.58
CA CYS A 162 4.98 -1.84 -19.46
C CYS A 162 3.49 -2.19 -19.61
N SER A 163 2.97 -2.99 -18.69
CA SER A 163 1.57 -3.45 -18.67
C SER A 163 0.56 -2.31 -18.62
N MET A 164 0.83 -1.27 -17.82
CA MET A 164 -0.06 -0.11 -17.70
C MET A 164 -0.12 0.69 -19.01
N LYS A 165 1.00 0.85 -19.70
CA LYS A 165 1.07 1.53 -21.00
C LYS A 165 0.28 0.75 -22.05
N ILE A 166 0.52 -0.56 -22.16
CA ILE A 166 -0.21 -1.44 -23.07
C ILE A 166 -1.72 -1.36 -22.80
N THR A 167 -2.11 -1.31 -21.52
CA THR A 167 -3.52 -1.16 -21.13
C THR A 167 -4.12 0.17 -21.61
N GLN A 168 -3.38 1.28 -21.51
CA GLN A 168 -3.83 2.58 -22.04
C GLN A 168 -3.99 2.55 -23.57
N GLU A 169 -2.99 2.01 -24.29
CA GLU A 169 -3.03 1.89 -25.75
C GLU A 169 -4.22 1.02 -26.23
N LEU A 170 -4.52 -0.07 -25.51
CA LEU A 170 -5.69 -0.91 -25.78
C LEU A 170 -7.01 -0.18 -25.54
N LYS A 171 -7.11 0.64 -24.48
CA LYS A 171 -8.30 1.48 -24.23
C LYS A 171 -8.51 2.50 -25.32
N GLU A 172 -7.45 3.15 -25.79
CA GLU A 172 -7.51 4.11 -26.90
C GLU A 172 -7.88 3.45 -28.24
N TYR A 173 -7.34 2.26 -28.51
CA TYR A 173 -7.71 1.48 -29.68
C TYR A 173 -9.20 1.09 -29.66
N ALA A 174 -9.69 0.57 -28.53
CA ALA A 174 -11.09 0.22 -28.37
C ALA A 174 -12.03 1.43 -28.52
N ALA A 175 -11.64 2.58 -27.97
CA ALA A 175 -12.40 3.83 -28.12
C ALA A 175 -12.50 4.29 -29.59
N ARG A 176 -11.41 4.19 -30.36
CA ARG A 176 -11.42 4.47 -31.81
C ARG A 176 -12.33 3.51 -32.57
N GLY A 177 -12.24 2.21 -32.30
CA GLY A 177 -13.12 1.22 -32.94
C GLY A 177 -14.61 1.47 -32.68
N MET A 178 -14.97 1.97 -31.48
CA MET A 178 -16.35 2.39 -31.20
C MET A 178 -16.77 3.64 -31.97
N GLN A 179 -15.87 4.61 -32.16
CA GLN A 179 -16.15 5.80 -32.97
C GLN A 179 -16.38 5.42 -34.44
N ASP A 180 -15.55 4.52 -34.99
CA ASP A 180 -15.71 4.01 -36.35
C ASP A 180 -17.06 3.31 -36.53
N LYS A 181 -17.44 2.43 -35.59
CA LYS A 181 -18.76 1.77 -35.61
C LYS A 181 -19.92 2.73 -35.44
N SER A 182 -19.76 3.79 -34.65
CA SER A 182 -20.76 4.85 -34.51
C SER A 182 -20.92 5.61 -35.83
N ALA A 183 -19.82 5.93 -36.52
CA ALA A 183 -19.85 6.57 -37.83
C ALA A 183 -20.47 5.67 -38.91
N GLU A 184 -20.14 4.37 -38.91
CA GLU A 184 -20.74 3.35 -39.79
C GLU A 184 -22.24 3.20 -39.57
N PHE A 185 -22.68 3.20 -38.31
CA PHE A 185 -24.10 3.16 -37.97
C PHE A 185 -24.85 4.39 -38.49
N VAL A 186 -24.29 5.58 -38.30
CA VAL A 186 -24.88 6.84 -38.79
C VAL A 186 -24.90 6.86 -40.33
N SER A 187 -23.81 6.48 -40.99
CA SER A 187 -23.73 6.46 -42.46
C SER A 187 -24.66 5.42 -43.10
N SER A 188 -24.93 4.33 -42.38
CA SER A 188 -25.91 3.29 -42.76
C SER A 188 -27.36 3.68 -42.44
N GLY A 189 -27.61 4.95 -42.12
CA GLY A 189 -28.95 5.49 -41.88
C GLY A 189 -29.51 5.21 -40.49
N GLY A 190 -28.65 4.92 -39.50
CA GLY A 190 -29.04 4.69 -38.10
C GLY A 190 -29.88 3.44 -37.90
N ARG A 191 -29.67 2.39 -38.72
CA ARG A 191 -30.45 1.14 -38.68
C ARG A 191 -29.61 0.02 -38.12
N VAL A 192 -30.21 -0.77 -37.21
CA VAL A 192 -29.57 -1.96 -36.64
C VAL A 192 -29.57 -3.13 -37.63
N TYR A 193 -30.61 -3.23 -38.47
CA TYR A 193 -30.73 -4.26 -39.50
C TYR A 193 -30.43 -3.67 -40.87
N LEU A 194 -29.31 -4.09 -41.47
CA LEU A 194 -28.91 -3.67 -42.81
C LEU A 194 -29.54 -4.58 -43.87
N PRO A 195 -29.91 -4.06 -45.06
CA PRO A 195 -30.36 -4.89 -46.17
C PRO A 195 -29.28 -5.90 -46.53
N LEU A 196 -29.66 -7.16 -46.76
CA LEU A 196 -28.76 -8.16 -47.34
C LEU A 196 -28.45 -7.76 -48.78
N ALA A 197 -27.17 -7.72 -49.13
CA ALA A 197 -26.68 -7.44 -50.49
C ALA A 197 -26.97 -8.61 -51.45
#